data_AF-A0A1Z3UC27-F1
#
_entry.id   AF-A0A1Z3UC27-F1
#
_cell.length_a   1.000
_cell.length_b   1.000
_cell.length_c   1.000
_cell.angle_alpha   90.00
_cell.angle_beta   90.00
_cell.angle_gamma   90.00
#
_symmetry.space_group_name_H-M   'P 1'
#
loop_
_entity.id
_entity.type
_entity.pdbx_description
1 polymer ?
#
loop_
_entity_poly.entity_id
_entity_poly.type
_entity_poly.pdbx_seq_one_letter_code
_entity_poly.pdbx_strand_id
1 'polypeptide(L)'
;MKDDIPNIIATCSLLLAVITALMSFWYADVAKAIGETEPKLPGERRTLRHKIRPVFWTKALPLALGATAIAIVFFARACKIAIAALQGVGRLEYDDMQAAFLVTEGLMVILAGVTIKLAWQLGWKIERLRHDA
;
A
#
# COMPACT_ATOMS: atom_id res chain seq x y z
N MET A 1 30.48 -6.45 1.51
CA MET A 1 29.09 -5.99 1.29
C MET A 1 28.55 -6.35 -0.10
N LYS A 2 29.04 -7.44 -0.74
CA LYS A 2 28.55 -7.94 -2.03
C LYS A 2 27.48 -9.04 -1.87
N ASP A 3 27.36 -9.64 -0.69
CA ASP A 3 26.49 -10.81 -0.46
C ASP A 3 25.07 -10.46 0.05
N ASP A 4 24.75 -9.17 0.23
CA ASP A 4 23.48 -8.75 0.84
C ASP A 4 22.36 -8.50 -0.17
N ILE A 5 22.68 -8.30 -1.46
CA ILE A 5 21.68 -7.96 -2.49
C ILE A 5 20.64 -9.09 -2.66
N PRO A 6 21.02 -10.38 -2.79
CA PRO A 6 20.06 -11.47 -2.90
C PRO A 6 19.12 -11.56 -1.69
N ASN A 7 19.65 -11.40 -0.47
CA ASN A 7 18.87 -11.42 0.76
C ASN A 7 17.87 -10.26 0.84
N ILE A 8 18.27 -9.08 0.38
CA ILE A 8 17.41 -7.90 0.40
C ILE A 8 16.29 -8.04 -0.64
N ILE A 9 16.58 -8.57 -1.83
CA ILE A 9 15.55 -8.86 -2.84
C ILE A 9 14.56 -9.89 -2.31
N ALA A 10 15.05 -10.98 -1.73
CA ALA A 10 14.20 -12.02 -1.15
C ALA A 10 13.29 -11.43 -0.06
N THR A 11 13.83 -10.55 0.80
CA THR A 11 13.06 -9.87 1.84
C THR A 11 12.01 -8.93 1.26
N CYS A 12 12.35 -8.14 0.23
CA CYS A 12 11.39 -7.24 -0.43
C CYS A 12 10.26 -8.01 -1.09
N SER A 13 10.58 -9.09 -1.81
CA SER A 13 9.59 -9.95 -2.46
C SER A 13 8.68 -10.63 -1.43
N LEU A 14 9.23 -11.08 -0.30
CA LEU A 14 8.46 -11.64 0.79
C LEU A 14 7.50 -10.60 1.40
N LEU A 15 7.99 -9.40 1.67
CA LEU A 15 7.17 -8.30 2.21
C LEU A 15 6.06 -7.90 1.23
N LEU A 16 6.37 -7.77 -0.06
CA LEU A 16 5.39 -7.51 -1.10
C LEU A 16 4.32 -8.61 -1.14
N ALA A 17 4.72 -9.88 -1.07
CA ALA A 17 3.80 -11.02 -1.06
C ALA A 17 2.87 -10.98 0.16
N VAL A 18 3.41 -10.72 1.36
CA VAL A 18 2.62 -10.59 2.59
C VAL A 18 1.60 -9.47 2.50
N ILE A 19 2.01 -8.28 2.06
CA ILE A 19 1.09 -7.13 1.94
C ILE A 19 0.04 -7.39 0.85
N THR A 20 0.41 -8.02 -0.26
CA THR A 20 -0.52 -8.39 -1.34
C THR A 20 -1.55 -9.40 -0.86
N ALA A 21 -1.14 -10.38 -0.06
CA ALA A 21 -2.05 -11.36 0.55
C ALA A 21 -3.02 -10.69 1.54
N LEU A 22 -2.51 -9.82 2.43
CA LEU A 22 -3.35 -9.04 3.35
C LEU A 22 -4.33 -8.14 2.59
N MET A 23 -3.87 -7.49 1.53
CA MET A 23 -4.71 -6.66 0.67
C MET A 23 -5.82 -7.50 0.04
N SER A 24 -5.49 -8.65 -0.54
CA SER A 24 -6.47 -9.57 -1.15
C SER A 24 -7.52 -10.04 -0.14
N PHE A 25 -7.09 -10.34 1.08
CA PHE A 25 -7.99 -10.79 2.15
C PHE A 25 -8.90 -9.67 2.67
N TRP A 26 -8.38 -8.45 2.81
CA TRP A 26 -9.15 -7.32 3.37
C TRP A 26 -9.90 -6.50 2.32
N TYR A 27 -9.56 -6.62 1.04
CA TYR A 27 -10.14 -5.82 -0.04
C TYR A 27 -11.66 -5.98 -0.12
N ALA A 28 -12.18 -7.20 0.02
CA ALA A 28 -13.62 -7.46 -0.05
C ALA A 28 -14.39 -6.70 1.05
N ASP A 29 -13.85 -6.65 2.27
CA ASP A 29 -14.49 -5.96 3.39
C ASP A 29 -14.41 -4.44 3.26
N VAL A 30 -13.26 -3.93 2.81
CA VAL A 30 -13.06 -2.50 2.55
C VAL A 30 -13.96 -2.05 1.40
N ALA A 31 -14.02 -2.80 0.31
CA ALA A 31 -14.88 -2.50 -0.84
C ALA A 31 -16.36 -2.53 -0.48
N LYS A 32 -16.81 -3.51 0.33
CA LYS A 32 -18.19 -3.54 0.86
C LYS A 32 -18.50 -2.30 1.70
N ALA A 33 -17.60 -1.93 2.61
CA ALA A 33 -17.79 -0.75 3.45
C ALA A 33 -17.82 0.56 2.63
N ILE A 34 -17.04 0.65 1.54
CA ILE A 34 -17.10 1.78 0.59
C ILE A 34 -18.40 1.75 -0.23
N GLY A 35 -18.89 0.58 -0.63
CA GLY A 35 -20.08 0.40 -1.46
C GLY A 35 -21.42 0.48 -0.73
N GLU A 36 -21.45 0.40 0.61
CA GLU A 36 -22.69 0.47 1.39
C GLU A 36 -23.45 1.78 1.13
N THR A 37 -24.71 1.70 0.73
CA THR A 37 -25.54 2.86 0.38
C THR A 37 -25.67 3.81 1.58
N GLU A 38 -25.45 5.10 1.38
CA GLU A 38 -25.57 6.11 2.43
C GLU A 38 -27.05 6.29 2.83
N PRO A 39 -27.44 5.98 4.08
CA PRO A 39 -28.82 6.14 4.52
C PRO A 39 -29.17 7.62 4.62
N LYS A 40 -30.44 7.96 4.33
CA LYS A 40 -30.94 9.34 4.40
C LYS A 40 -31.23 9.80 5.83
N LEU A 41 -31.40 8.87 6.76
CA LEU A 41 -31.80 9.14 8.15
C LEU A 41 -30.57 9.28 9.07
N PRO A 42 -30.51 10.30 9.95
CA PRO A 42 -29.36 10.53 10.85
C PRO A 42 -29.06 9.36 11.79
N GLY A 43 -30.09 8.67 12.29
CA GLY A 43 -29.94 7.52 13.19
C GLY A 43 -29.28 6.31 12.52
N GLU A 44 -29.62 6.04 11.26
CA GLU A 44 -29.02 4.95 10.47
C GLU A 44 -27.57 5.26 10.07
N ARG A 45 -27.25 6.55 9.83
CA ARG A 45 -25.87 7.01 9.57
C ARG A 45 -24.94 6.71 10.74
N ARG A 46 -25.40 6.92 11.98
CA ARG A 46 -24.60 6.64 13.19
C ARG A 46 -24.31 5.14 13.36
N THR A 47 -25.27 4.28 13.01
CA THR A 47 -25.13 2.82 13.02
C THR A 47 -24.17 2.35 11.94
N LEU A 48 -24.30 2.88 10.72
CA LEU A 48 -23.38 2.60 9.61
C LEU A 48 -21.95 3.01 9.95
N ARG A 49 -21.76 4.18 10.56
CA ARG A 49 -20.45 4.66 11.03
C ARG A 49 -19.81 3.71 12.04
N HIS A 50 -20.58 3.18 13.00
CA HIS A 50 -20.06 2.22 13.98
C HIS A 50 -19.62 0.90 13.34
N LYS A 51 -20.25 0.48 12.24
CA LYS A 51 -19.85 -0.70 11.47
C LYS A 51 -18.60 -0.47 10.62
N ILE A 52 -18.49 0.71 9.99
CA ILE A 52 -17.39 1.01 9.06
C ILE A 52 -16.09 1.41 9.79
N ARG A 53 -16.18 2.11 10.92
CA ARG A 53 -15.03 2.58 11.70
C ARG A 53 -14.03 1.47 12.09
N PRO A 54 -14.45 0.29 12.59
CA PRO A 54 -13.49 -0.78 12.89
C PRO A 54 -12.80 -1.31 11.63
N VAL A 55 -13.49 -1.38 10.48
CA VAL A 55 -12.88 -1.79 9.20
C VAL A 55 -11.75 -0.84 8.79
N PHE A 56 -11.96 0.47 8.98
CA PHE A 56 -10.91 1.46 8.72
C PHE A 56 -9.70 1.27 9.63
N TRP A 57 -9.90 1.18 10.95
CA TRP A 57 -8.82 1.11 11.93
C TRP A 57 -8.07 -0.23 11.96
N THR A 58 -8.75 -1.33 11.66
CA THR A 58 -8.16 -2.68 11.77
C THR A 58 -7.64 -3.23 10.44
N LYS A 59 -8.12 -2.72 9.30
CA LYS A 59 -7.77 -3.26 7.98
C LYS A 59 -7.14 -2.20 7.08
N ALA A 60 -7.88 -1.14 6.75
CA ALA A 60 -7.43 -0.16 5.75
C ALA A 60 -6.20 0.63 6.20
N LEU A 61 -6.19 1.11 7.45
CA LEU A 61 -5.11 1.94 7.98
C LEU A 61 -3.80 1.16 8.23
N PRO A 62 -3.82 -0.04 8.87
CA PRO A 62 -2.61 -0.85 9.00
C PRO A 62 -2.02 -1.27 7.65
N LEU A 63 -2.87 -1.57 6.67
CA LEU A 63 -2.42 -1.93 5.32
C LEU A 63 -1.74 -0.75 4.60
N ALA A 64 -2.33 0.45 4.69
CA ALA A 64 -1.75 1.65 4.11
C ALA A 64 -0.42 2.02 4.78
N LEU A 65 -0.37 1.99 6.12
CA LEU A 65 0.85 2.29 6.86
C LEU A 65 1.95 1.27 6.61
N GLY A 66 1.63 -0.03 6.64
CA GLY A 66 2.58 -1.11 6.39
C GLY A 66 3.17 -1.02 4.98
N ALA A 67 2.31 -0.88 3.97
CA ALA A 67 2.77 -0.77 2.57
C ALA A 67 3.64 0.47 2.36
N THR A 68 3.23 1.61 2.92
CA THR A 68 3.95 2.88 2.77
C THR A 68 5.28 2.86 3.52
N ALA A 69 5.33 2.30 4.72
CA ALA A 69 6.57 2.21 5.50
C ALA A 69 7.61 1.35 4.77
N ILE A 70 7.20 0.21 4.22
CA ILE A 70 8.09 -0.68 3.46
C ILE A 70 8.60 0.03 2.21
N ALA A 71 7.70 0.65 1.43
CA ALA A 71 8.08 1.43 0.25
C ALA A 71 9.09 2.52 0.62
N ILE A 72 8.84 3.33 1.65
CA ILE A 72 9.76 4.41 2.06
C ILE A 72 11.15 3.87 2.44
N VAL A 73 11.21 2.74 3.16
CA VAL A 73 12.48 2.12 3.59
C VAL A 73 13.34 1.71 2.39
N PHE A 74 12.73 1.13 1.36
CA PHE A 74 13.46 0.65 0.17
C PHE A 74 13.60 1.71 -0.93
N PHE A 75 12.78 2.76 -0.90
CA PHE A 75 12.75 3.84 -1.89
C PHE A 75 14.10 4.52 -2.07
N ALA A 76 14.77 4.90 -0.97
CA ALA A 76 16.07 5.58 -1.04
C ALA A 76 17.13 4.71 -1.76
N ARG A 77 17.05 3.39 -1.59
CA ARG A 77 17.94 2.45 -2.26
C ARG A 77 17.58 2.28 -3.73
N ALA A 78 16.29 2.17 -4.04
CA ALA A 78 15.81 2.11 -5.41
C ALA A 78 16.21 3.36 -6.22
N CYS A 79 16.11 4.57 -5.63
CA CYS A 79 16.58 5.79 -6.27
C CYS A 79 18.09 5.75 -6.58
N LYS A 80 18.92 5.25 -5.65
CA LYS A 80 20.37 5.12 -5.89
C LYS A 80 20.66 4.18 -7.07
N ILE A 81 19.99 3.03 -7.11
CA ILE A 81 20.14 2.04 -8.20
C ILE A 81 19.66 2.64 -9.52
N ALA A 82 18.50 3.30 -9.54
CA ALA A 82 17.94 3.92 -10.74
C ALA A 82 18.82 5.06 -11.27
N ILE A 83 19.34 5.93 -10.41
CA ILE A 83 20.26 7.01 -10.80
C ILE A 83 21.56 6.44 -11.34
N ALA A 84 22.13 5.41 -10.69
CA ALA A 84 23.34 4.74 -11.16
C ALA A 84 23.14 4.12 -12.55
N ALA A 85 21.99 3.49 -12.79
CA ALA A 85 21.63 2.95 -14.09
C ALA A 85 21.50 4.05 -15.16
N LEU A 86 20.90 5.19 -14.83
CA LEU A 86 20.75 6.33 -15.76
C LEU A 86 22.08 7.05 -16.07
N GLN A 87 22.98 7.18 -15.09
CA GLN A 87 24.28 7.82 -15.27
C GLN A 87 25.29 6.90 -15.99
N GLY A 88 25.09 5.59 -15.91
CA GLY A 88 25.98 4.59 -16.48
C GLY A 88 25.60 4.08 -17.87
N VAL A 89 24.64 4.72 -18.54
CA VAL A 89 24.19 4.36 -19.89
C VAL A 89 25.41 4.34 -20.84
N GLY A 90 25.88 3.12 -21.18
CA GLY A 90 27.03 2.87 -22.05
C GLY A 90 28.28 2.25 -21.40
N ARG A 91 28.34 2.12 -20.06
CA ARG A 91 29.50 1.52 -19.35
C ARG A 91 29.17 0.55 -18.21
N LEU A 92 27.91 0.42 -17.80
CA LEU A 92 27.53 -0.54 -16.76
C LEU A 92 27.24 -1.92 -17.34
N GLU A 93 27.86 -2.96 -16.77
CA GLU A 93 27.38 -4.32 -16.88
C GLU A 93 25.94 -4.39 -16.33
N TYR A 94 25.03 -4.95 -17.12
CA TYR A 94 23.64 -5.12 -16.72
C TYR A 94 23.55 -6.12 -15.57
N ASP A 95 22.97 -5.70 -14.44
CA ASP A 95 22.78 -6.54 -13.26
C ASP A 95 21.30 -6.90 -13.11
N ASP A 96 20.96 -8.16 -13.46
CA ASP A 96 19.62 -8.73 -13.37
C ASP A 96 19.01 -8.60 -11.96
N MET A 97 19.83 -8.67 -10.91
CA MET A 97 19.37 -8.60 -9.52
C MET A 97 18.89 -7.20 -9.16
N GLN A 98 19.63 -6.18 -9.60
CA GLN A 98 19.23 -4.78 -9.38
C GLN A 98 17.97 -4.42 -10.17
N ALA A 99 17.84 -4.94 -11.39
CA ALA A 99 16.62 -4.78 -12.18
C ALA A 99 15.41 -5.42 -11.49
N ALA A 100 15.54 -6.65 -10.99
CA ALA A 100 14.48 -7.34 -10.24
C ALA A 100 14.08 -6.57 -8.98
N PHE A 101 15.04 -6.03 -8.22
CA PHE A 101 14.77 -5.19 -7.07
C PHE A 101 13.93 -3.96 -7.42
N LEU A 102 14.28 -3.23 -8.50
CA LEU A 102 13.54 -2.05 -8.94
C LEU A 102 12.10 -2.40 -9.34
N VAL A 103 11.88 -3.54 -9.99
CA VAL A 103 10.53 -4.00 -10.34
C VAL A 103 9.71 -4.33 -9.09
N THR A 104 10.28 -5.09 -8.15
CA THR A 104 9.61 -5.42 -6.88
C THR A 104 9.25 -4.16 -6.10
N GLU A 105 10.17 -3.21 -6.01
CA GLU A 105 9.92 -1.93 -5.35
C GLU A 105 8.85 -1.10 -6.07
N GLY A 106 8.90 -1.06 -7.41
CA GLY A 106 7.87 -0.39 -8.20
C GLY A 106 6.46 -0.94 -7.93
N LEU A 107 6.33 -2.27 -7.85
CA LEU A 107 5.07 -2.92 -7.47
C LEU A 107 4.66 -2.56 -6.04
N MET A 108 5.61 -2.49 -5.11
CA MET A 108 5.35 -2.11 -3.72
C MET A 108 4.84 -0.67 -3.60
N VAL A 109 5.41 0.27 -4.36
CA VAL A 109 4.96 1.66 -4.44
C VAL A 109 3.54 1.76 -5.02
N ILE A 110 3.24 1.00 -6.08
CA ILE A 110 1.89 0.93 -6.65
C ILE A 110 0.89 0.42 -5.60
N LEU A 111 1.25 -0.66 -4.90
CA LEU A 111 0.42 -1.24 -3.86
C LEU A 111 0.17 -0.26 -2.71
N ALA A 112 1.20 0.45 -2.25
CA ALA A 112 1.08 1.52 -1.27
C ALA A 112 0.12 2.64 -1.75
N GLY A 113 0.22 3.04 -3.02
CA GLY A 113 -0.70 4.02 -3.60
C GLY A 113 -2.16 3.56 -3.58
N VAL A 114 -2.42 2.30 -3.93
CA VAL A 114 -3.78 1.73 -3.92
C VAL A 114 -4.33 1.64 -2.49
N THR A 115 -3.53 1.21 -1.52
CA THR A 115 -3.96 1.06 -0.12
C THR A 115 -4.21 2.42 0.54
N ILE A 116 -3.39 3.44 0.23
CA ILE A 116 -3.64 4.84 0.63
C ILE A 116 -4.97 5.32 0.03
N LYS A 117 -5.21 5.10 -1.27
CA LYS A 117 -6.46 5.51 -1.92
C LYS A 117 -7.68 4.88 -1.26
N LEU A 118 -7.63 3.58 -0.94
CA LEU A 118 -8.70 2.87 -0.25
C LEU A 118 -8.94 3.41 1.17
N ALA A 119 -7.86 3.64 1.92
CA ALA A 119 -7.94 4.24 3.24
C ALA A 119 -8.54 5.65 3.18
N TRP A 120 -8.12 6.46 2.21
CA TRP A 120 -8.66 7.81 1.99
C TRP A 120 -10.15 7.79 1.66
N GLN A 121 -10.58 6.93 0.73
CA GLN A 121 -11.99 6.82 0.36
C GLN A 121 -12.85 6.40 1.55
N LEU A 122 -12.40 5.42 2.33
CA LEU A 122 -13.12 4.95 3.51
C LEU A 122 -13.14 6.01 4.62
N GLY A 123 -12.03 6.70 4.86
CA GLY A 123 -11.93 7.81 5.81
C GLY A 123 -12.84 8.98 5.43
N TRP A 124 -12.88 9.35 4.15
CA TRP A 124 -13.76 10.41 3.67
C TRP A 124 -15.24 10.04 3.83
N LYS A 125 -15.60 8.79 3.57
CA LYS A 125 -16.97 8.30 3.82
C LYS A 125 -17.35 8.38 5.30
N ILE A 126 -16.44 8.02 6.20
CA ILE A 126 -16.66 8.16 7.65
C ILE A 126 -16.89 9.64 8.05
N GLU A 127 -16.13 10.56 7.47
CA GLU A 127 -16.24 12.00 7.77
C GLU A 127 -17.54 12.61 7.19
N ARG A 128 -17.98 12.21 6.00
CA ARG A 128 -19.29 12.61 5.46
C ARG A 128 -20.44 12.15 6.35
N LEU A 129 -20.39 10.90 6.81
CA LEU A 129 -21.36 10.35 7.77
C LEU A 129 -21.30 11.04 9.15
N ARG A 130 -20.28 11.86 9.43
CA ARG A 130 -20.19 12.69 10.64
C ARG A 130 -20.75 14.09 10.42
N HIS A 131 -20.49 14.72 9.28
CA HIS A 131 -20.96 16.07 8.98
C HIS A 131 -22.47 16.15 8.73
N ASP A 132 -23.07 15.08 8.19
CA ASP A 132 -24.49 15.07 7.86
C ASP A 132 -25.37 14.37 8.93
N ALA A 133 -24.84 14.09 10.12
CA ALA A 133 -25.53 13.38 11.21
C ALA A 133 -25.75 14.29 12.42
#